data_AF-A0A1I3IER5-F1
#
_entry.id   AF-A0A1I3IER5-F1
#
_cell.length_a   1.000
_cell.length_b   1.000
_cell.length_c   1.000
_cell.angle_alpha   90.00
_cell.angle_beta   90.00
_cell.angle_gamma   90.00
#
_symmetry.space_group_name_H-M   'P 1'
#
loop_
_entity.id
_entity.type
_entity.pdbx_description
1 polymer ?
#
loop_
_entity_poly.entity_id
_entity_poly.type
_entity_poly.pdbx_seq_one_letter_code
_entity_poly.pdbx_strand_id
1 'polypeptide(L)' 'MRLGDDDLARLRAALAGRPPGEFHLPEIWGEDWGRLWIGERVQAGHAFLDAVRAGRLAGVEDTGRKAGGGRVYAWRGG' A
#
# COMPACT_ATOMS: atom_id res chain seq x y z
N MET A 1 -8.00 12.03 -4.11
CA MET A 1 -7.78 10.81 -4.89
C MET A 1 -8.25 9.63 -4.06
N ARG A 2 -8.99 8.69 -4.64
CA ARG A 2 -9.36 7.42 -4.00
C ARG A 2 -8.88 6.30 -4.91
N LEU A 3 -8.38 5.21 -4.33
CA LEU A 3 -8.03 4.02 -5.12
C LEU A 3 -9.29 3.44 -5.75
N GLY A 4 -9.25 3.30 -7.08
CA GLY A 4 -10.28 2.63 -7.86
C GLY A 4 -10.22 1.12 -7.66
N ASP A 5 -11.17 0.40 -8.26
CA ASP A 5 -11.22 -1.05 -8.09
C ASP A 5 -10.07 -1.75 -8.83
N ASP A 6 -9.63 -1.23 -9.98
CA ASP A 6 -8.45 -1.73 -10.70
C ASP A 6 -7.16 -1.54 -9.89
N ASP A 7 -7.00 -0.39 -9.22
CA ASP A 7 -5.87 -0.14 -8.33
C ASP A 7 -5.84 -1.15 -7.19
N LEU A 8 -7.01 -1.40 -6.57
CA LEU A 8 -7.12 -2.35 -5.47
C LEU A 8 -6.88 -3.79 -5.94
N ALA A 9 -7.36 -4.17 -7.12
CA ALA A 9 -7.10 -5.48 -7.70
C ALA A 9 -5.59 -5.69 -7.92
N ARG A 10 -4.91 -4.69 -8.50
CA ARG A 10 -3.45 -4.71 -8.70
C ARG A 10 -2.69 -4.84 -7.38
N LEU A 11 -3.06 -4.05 -6.36
CA LEU A 11 -2.41 -4.10 -5.04
C LEU A 11 -2.64 -5.44 -4.34
N ARG A 12 -3.85 -5.99 -4.41
CA ARG A 12 -4.15 -7.33 -3.85
C ARG A 12 -3.35 -8.43 -4.55
N ALA A 13 -3.24 -8.37 -5.88
CA ALA A 13 -2.42 -9.32 -6.63
C ALA A 13 -0.94 -9.24 -6.22
N ALA A 14 -0.41 -8.01 -6.05
CA ALA A 14 0.95 -7.82 -5.56
C ALA A 14 1.16 -8.37 -4.14
N LEU A 15 0.19 -8.23 -3.25
CA LEU A 15 0.24 -8.77 -1.89
C LEU A 15 0.14 -10.30 -1.85
N ALA A 16 -0.72 -10.90 -2.68
CA ALA A 16 -0.92 -12.35 -2.74
C ALA A 16 0.37 -13.11 -3.15
N GLY A 17 1.25 -12.47 -3.93
CA GLY A 17 2.55 -13.04 -4.29
C GLY A 17 3.63 -12.93 -3.20
N ARG A 18 3.35 -12.30 -2.05
CA ARG A 18 4.34 -12.03 -1.01
C ARG A 18 4.14 -12.91 0.24
N PRO A 19 5.23 -13.31 0.91
CA PRO A 19 5.11 -13.90 2.24
C PRO A 19 4.53 -12.88 3.23
N PRO A 20 3.81 -13.31 4.27
CA PRO A 20 3.39 -12.45 5.36
C PRO A 20 4.59 -11.72 5.98
N GLY A 21 4.41 -10.45 6.36
CA GLY A 21 5.49 -9.62 6.90
C GLY A 21 5.26 -8.12 6.73
N GLU A 22 6.25 -7.36 7.21
CA GLU A 22 6.24 -5.90 7.10
C GLU A 22 6.65 -5.43 5.71
N PHE A 23 6.05 -4.33 5.25
CA PHE A 23 6.36 -3.74 3.96
C PHE A 23 6.05 -2.24 3.92
N HIS A 24 6.62 -1.57 2.93
CA HIS A 24 6.29 -0.21 2.54
C HIS A 24 5.47 -0.19 1.23
N LEU A 25 4.56 0.77 1.10
CA LEU A 25 3.73 0.94 -0.11
C LEU A 25 4.50 0.87 -1.45
N PRO A 26 5.69 1.49 -1.61
CA PRO A 26 6.45 1.42 -2.86
C PRO A 26 6.74 -0.01 -3.33
N GLU A 27 6.93 -0.95 -2.39
CA GLU A 27 7.28 -2.33 -2.68
C GLU A 27 6.13 -3.11 -3.33
N ILE A 28 4.88 -2.70 -3.12
CA ILE A 28 3.70 -3.30 -3.75
C ILE A 28 3.11 -2.42 -4.85
N TRP A 29 3.49 -1.13 -4.89
CA TRP A 29 3.13 -0.23 -5.97
C TRP A 29 3.91 -0.52 -7.25
N GLY A 30 5.15 -1.02 -7.12
CA GLY A 30 6.00 -1.44 -8.23
C GLY A 30 6.78 -0.29 -8.87
N GLU A 31 7.33 -0.55 -10.06
CA GLU A 31 8.29 0.31 -10.76
C GLU A 31 7.77 1.73 -11.06
N ASP A 32 6.45 1.90 -11.19
CA ASP A 32 5.84 3.20 -11.42
C ASP A 32 5.93 4.16 -10.23
N TRP A 33 6.21 3.64 -9.02
CA TRP A 33 6.36 4.49 -7.83
C TRP A 33 7.44 5.56 -8.02
N GLY A 34 8.56 5.20 -8.65
CA GLY A 34 9.67 6.13 -8.91
C GLY A 34 9.32 7.21 -9.93
N ARG A 35 8.32 6.96 -10.80
CA ARG A 35 7.88 7.87 -11.86
C ARG A 35 6.90 8.94 -11.36
N LEU A 36 6.26 8.69 -10.22
CA LEU A 36 5.35 9.63 -9.59
C LEU A 36 6.10 10.87 -9.08
N TRP A 37 5.52 12.04 -9.27
CA TRP A 37 5.95 13.27 -8.61
C TRP A 37 5.72 13.17 -7.09
N ILE A 38 6.43 13.98 -6.30
CA ILE A 38 6.33 13.94 -4.83
C ILE A 38 4.88 14.12 -4.37
N GLY A 39 4.13 15.04 -4.97
CA GLY A 39 2.72 15.26 -4.65
C GLY A 39 1.85 14.04 -4.93
N GLU A 40 2.10 13.32 -6.02
CA GLU A 40 1.35 12.10 -6.38
C GLU A 40 1.68 10.95 -5.42
N ARG A 41 2.94 10.80 -5.00
CA ARG A 41 3.33 9.80 -3.98
C ARG A 41 2.61 10.04 -2.65
N VAL A 42 2.49 11.31 -2.25
CA VAL A 42 1.75 11.69 -1.04
C VAL A 42 0.26 11.35 -1.18
N GLN A 43 -0.35 11.68 -2.32
CA GLN A 43 -1.76 11.38 -2.59
C GLN A 43 -2.03 9.87 -2.65
N ALA A 44 -1.18 9.11 -3.32
CA ALA A 44 -1.22 7.65 -3.37
C ALA A 44 -1.08 7.03 -1.97
N GLY A 45 -0.15 7.54 -1.17
CA GLY A 45 0.04 7.11 0.22
C GLY A 45 -1.19 7.35 1.10
N HIS A 46 -1.83 8.51 1.01
CA HIS A 46 -3.08 8.78 1.73
C HIS A 46 -4.23 7.89 1.22
N ALA A 47 -4.41 7.77 -0.09
CA ALA A 47 -5.46 6.94 -0.67
C ALA A 47 -5.32 5.46 -0.27
N PHE A 48 -4.09 4.95 -0.19
CA PHE A 48 -3.78 3.62 0.31
C PHE A 48 -4.12 3.46 1.80
N LEU A 49 -3.67 4.40 2.63
CA LEU A 49 -3.96 4.38 4.07
C LEU A 49 -5.47 4.38 4.34
N ASP A 50 -6.23 5.21 3.63
CA ASP A 50 -7.68 5.26 3.73
C ASP A 50 -8.33 3.93 3.31
N ALA A 51 -7.82 3.29 2.26
CA ALA A 51 -8.31 1.98 1.82
C ALA A 51 -8.03 0.87 2.84
N VAL A 52 -6.86 0.87 3.48
CA VAL A 52 -6.51 -0.05 4.57
C VAL A 52 -7.46 0.16 5.75
N ARG A 53 -7.63 1.40 6.20
CA ARG A 53 -8.52 1.74 7.34
C ARG A 53 -9.99 1.46 7.06
N ALA A 54 -10.41 1.56 5.80
CA ALA A 54 -11.75 1.19 5.35
C ALA A 54 -11.95 -0.32 5.14
N GLY A 55 -10.93 -1.15 5.42
CA GLY A 55 -11.00 -2.61 5.24
C GLY A 55 -11.06 -3.06 3.78
N ARG A 56 -10.75 -2.19 2.81
CA ARG A 56 -10.78 -2.54 1.37
C ARG A 56 -9.60 -3.44 0.98
N LEU A 57 -8.55 -3.48 1.78
CA LEU A 57 -7.37 -4.34 1.59
C LEU A 57 -7.30 -5.35 2.74
N ALA A 58 -8.17 -6.36 2.69
CA ALA A 58 -8.21 -7.43 3.70
C ALA A 58 -6.84 -8.09 3.84
N GLY A 59 -6.38 -8.32 5.08
CA GLY A 59 -5.06 -8.87 5.40
C GLY A 59 -3.94 -7.83 5.52
N VAL A 60 -4.18 -6.57 5.16
CA VAL A 60 -3.24 -5.46 5.40
C VAL A 60 -3.58 -4.71 6.69
N GLU A 61 -2.58 -4.48 7.52
CA GLU A 61 -2.68 -3.70 8.76
C GLU A 61 -1.82 -2.42 8.69
N ASP A 62 -2.38 -1.28 9.10
CA ASP A 62 -1.61 -0.07 9.41
C ASP A 62 -0.92 -0.27 10.76
N THR A 63 0.40 -0.41 10.77
CA THR A 63 1.16 -0.61 12.02
C THR A 63 1.28 0.68 12.85
N GLY A 64 0.92 1.84 12.26
CA GLY A 64 1.14 3.16 12.86
C GLY A 64 2.61 3.59 12.91
N ARG A 65 3.56 2.70 12.57
CA ARG A 65 4.99 2.99 12.62
C ARG A 65 5.49 3.64 11.35
N LYS A 66 6.63 4.32 11.48
CA LYS A 66 7.41 4.85 10.36
C LYS A 66 8.85 4.35 10.47
N ALA A 67 9.42 3.95 9.35
CA ALA A 67 10.81 3.55 9.19
C ALA A 67 11.31 4.01 7.82
N GLY A 68 12.60 4.37 7.70
CA GLY A 68 13.20 4.75 6.40
C GLY A 68 12.49 5.92 5.68
N GLY A 69 11.81 6.80 6.41
CA GLY A 69 11.05 7.93 5.82
C GLY A 69 9.65 7.57 5.31
N GLY A 70 9.20 6.32 5.45
CA GLY A 70 7.88 5.85 5.01
C GLY A 70 7.05 5.22 6.14
N ARG A 71 5.75 5.03 5.89
CA ARG A 71 4.87 4.22 6.76
C ARG A 71 5.16 2.74 6.57
N VAL A 72 5.11 1.98 7.65
CA VAL A 72 5.23 0.52 7.64
C VAL A 72 3.84 -0.09 7.77
N TYR A 73 3.53 -1.03 6.90
CA TYR A 73 2.32 -1.84 6.93
C TYR A 73 2.69 -3.30 7.21
N ALA A 74 1.74 -4.09 7.71
CA ALA A 74 1.91 -5.53 7.86
C ALA A 74 0.93 -6.27 6.96
N TRP A 75 1.45 -7.24 6.21
CA TRP A 75 0.67 -8.20 5.46
C TRP A 75 0.54 -9.48 6.29
N ARG A 76 -0.69 -9.88 6.64
CA ARG A 76 -0.98 -11.07 7.45
C ARG A 76 -1.25 -12.33 6.63
N GLY A 77 -1.32 -12.21 5.32
CA GLY A 77 -1.87 -13.25 4.46
C GLY A 77 -3.39 -13.14 4.32
N GLY A 78 -3.91 -13.79 3.30
CA GLY A 78 -5.34 -13.89 2.98
C GLY A 78 -5.65 -15.24 2.38
#